data_AF-A0A2S6TGS3-F1
#
_entry.id   AF-A0A2S6TGS3-F1
#
_cell.length_a   1.000
_cell.length_b   1.000
_cell.length_c   1.000
_cell.angle_alpha   90.00
_cell.angle_beta   90.00
_cell.angle_gamma   90.00
#
_symmetry.space_group_name_H-M   'P 1'
#
loop_
_entity.id
_entity.type
_entity.pdbx_description
1 polymer ?
#
loop_
_entity_poly.entity_id
_entity_poly.type
_entity_poly.pdbx_seq_one_letter_code
_entity_poly.pdbx_strand_id
1 'polypeptide(L)'
;MDMNTLTKGQQRKLNALRKSLGDDIANNAFSKWLKTQTTAATEKPDPVAQKIASSLSHFANDKSFRLGRNGYSIKRAKGKGASGFVVTKIT
;
A
#
# COMPACT_ATOMS: atom_id res chain seq x y z
N MET A 1 -24.71 7.50 0.22
CA MET A 1 -23.40 6.89 0.53
C MET A 1 -23.56 6.17 1.85
N ASP A 2 -23.62 4.85 1.82
CA ASP A 2 -23.88 4.04 3.03
C ASP A 2 -22.63 3.92 3.87
N MET A 3 -22.72 4.25 5.16
CA MET A 3 -21.58 4.28 6.08
C MET A 3 -20.86 2.94 6.23
N ASN A 4 -21.56 1.83 5.98
CA ASN A 4 -21.04 0.47 6.17
C ASN A 4 -20.00 0.06 5.13
N THR A 5 -19.88 0.77 4.00
CA THR A 5 -18.88 0.47 2.97
C THR A 5 -17.57 1.25 3.17
N LEU A 6 -17.47 2.11 4.19
CA LEU A 6 -16.31 2.96 4.45
C LEU A 6 -15.46 2.44 5.61
N THR A 7 -14.14 2.57 5.47
CA THR A 7 -13.21 2.35 6.59
C THR A 7 -13.44 3.37 7.71
N LYS A 8 -13.05 3.04 8.94
CA LYS A 8 -13.19 3.95 10.11
C LYS A 8 -12.60 5.34 9.87
N GLY A 9 -11.47 5.42 9.16
CA GLY A 9 -10.83 6.71 8.81
C GLY A 9 -11.66 7.52 7.82
N GLN A 10 -12.21 6.86 6.80
CA GLN A 10 -13.10 7.49 5.82
C GLN A 10 -14.40 7.99 6.46
N GLN A 11 -15.00 7.21 7.38
CA GLN A 11 -16.18 7.63 8.16
C GLN A 11 -15.89 8.88 9.00
N ARG A 12 -14.75 8.94 9.71
CA ARG A 12 -14.35 10.11 10.50
C ARG A 12 -14.21 11.36 9.62
N LYS A 13 -13.61 11.22 8.43
CA LYS A 13 -13.46 12.33 7.48
C LYS A 13 -14.80 12.82 6.94
N LEU A 14 -15.71 11.90 6.59
CA LEU A 14 -17.06 12.25 6.14
C LEU A 14 -17.84 12.98 7.24
N ASN A 15 -17.77 12.51 8.49
CA ASN A 15 -18.44 13.16 9.62
C ASN A 15 -17.86 14.55 9.93
N ALA A 16 -16.54 14.73 9.82
CA ALA A 16 -15.91 16.03 9.99
C ALA A 16 -16.37 17.02 8.90
N LEU A 17 -16.45 16.58 7.65
CA LEU A 17 -16.95 17.42 6.54
C LEU A 17 -18.41 17.81 6.73
N ARG A 18 -19.27 16.88 7.16
CA ARG A 18 -20.69 17.17 7.43
C ARG A 18 -20.86 18.22 8.52
N LYS A 19 -20.06 18.15 9.59
CA LYS A 19 -20.05 19.16 10.66
C LYS A 19 -19.64 20.55 10.18
N SER A 20 -18.77 20.63 9.17
CA SER A 20 -18.21 21.92 8.71
C SER A 20 -18.97 22.55 7.55
N LEU A 21 -19.53 21.75 6.64
CA LEU A 21 -20.05 22.21 5.34
C LEU A 21 -21.54 21.87 5.15
N GLY A 22 -22.15 21.13 6.06
CA GLY A 22 -23.48 20.55 5.89
C GLY A 22 -23.46 19.29 5.02
N ASP A 23 -24.56 18.54 5.07
CA ASP A 23 -24.60 17.17 4.53
C ASP A 23 -24.40 17.10 3.01
N ASP A 24 -25.05 17.97 2.24
CA ASP A 24 -25.04 17.90 0.77
C ASP A 24 -23.66 18.23 0.18
N ILE A 25 -23.04 19.32 0.65
CA ILE A 25 -21.71 19.75 0.18
C ILE A 25 -20.65 18.74 0.63
N ALA A 26 -20.75 18.26 1.86
CA ALA A 26 -19.83 17.25 2.40
C ALA A 26 -19.86 15.96 1.60
N ASN A 27 -21.05 15.45 1.25
CA ASN A 27 -21.19 14.22 0.48
C ASN A 27 -20.60 14.35 -0.93
N ASN A 28 -20.79 15.49 -1.61
CA ASN A 28 -20.23 15.75 -2.93
C ASN A 28 -18.70 15.84 -2.90
N ALA A 29 -18.17 16.67 -1.98
CA ALA A 29 -16.73 16.84 -1.82
C ALA A 29 -16.02 15.53 -1.42
N PHE A 30 -16.62 14.79 -0.49
CA PHE A 30 -16.10 13.49 -0.05
C PHE A 30 -16.05 12.48 -1.20
N SER A 31 -17.08 12.44 -2.06
CA SER A 31 -17.14 11.55 -3.21
C SER A 31 -16.04 11.85 -4.23
N LYS A 32 -15.74 13.12 -4.48
CA LYS A 32 -14.63 13.54 -5.34
C LYS A 32 -13.28 13.15 -4.74
N TRP A 33 -13.10 13.39 -3.44
CA TRP A 33 -11.88 13.01 -2.72
C TRP A 33 -11.67 11.48 -2.70
N LEU A 34 -12.72 10.69 -2.49
CA LEU A 34 -12.61 9.23 -2.44
C LEU A 34 -12.08 8.65 -3.75
N LYS A 35 -12.52 9.19 -4.89
CA LYS A 35 -12.05 8.79 -6.22
C LYS A 35 -10.55 9.06 -6.43
N THR A 36 -10.03 10.15 -5.86
CA THR A 36 -8.58 10.44 -5.91
C THR A 36 -7.74 9.47 -5.09
N GLN A 37 -8.34 8.81 -4.09
CA GLN A 37 -7.63 7.87 -3.24
C GLN A 37 -7.55 6.47 -3.85
N THR A 38 -8.56 6.05 -4.60
CA THR A 38 -8.55 4.77 -5.33
C THR A 38 -7.52 4.74 -6.46
N THR A 39 -7.07 5.89 -6.93
CA THR A 39 -6.08 6.02 -8.02
C THR A 39 -4.63 6.03 -7.54
N ALA A 40 -4.35 5.85 -6.24
CA ALA A 40 -3.01 5.51 -5.78
C ALA A 40 -2.69 4.09 -6.28
N ALA A 41 -2.21 4.03 -7.51
CA ALA A 41 -2.01 2.84 -8.32
C ALA A 41 -1.33 1.75 -7.51
N THR A 42 -2.02 0.62 -7.40
CA THR A 42 -1.35 -0.67 -7.24
C THR A 42 -0.62 -0.89 -8.56
N GLU A 43 0.58 -0.34 -8.68
CA GLU A 43 1.46 -0.66 -9.81
C GLU A 43 1.52 -2.19 -9.89
N LYS A 44 1.24 -2.73 -11.08
CA LYS A 44 1.30 -4.17 -11.30
C LYS A 44 2.69 -4.62 -10.81
N PRO A 45 2.77 -5.56 -9.86
CA PRO A 45 4.05 -5.98 -9.32
C PRO A 45 4.90 -6.51 -10.47
N ASP A 46 6.15 -6.06 -10.55
CA ASP A 46 7.11 -6.50 -11.57
C ASP A 46 7.23 -8.04 -11.50
N PRO A 47 6.90 -8.77 -12.59
CA PRO A 47 6.94 -10.23 -12.60
C PRO A 47 8.35 -10.78 -12.32
N VAL A 48 9.40 -10.03 -12.68
CA VAL A 48 10.79 -10.40 -12.39
C VAL A 48 11.08 -10.24 -10.90
N ALA A 49 10.61 -9.15 -10.29
CA ALA A 49 10.78 -8.93 -8.85
C ALA A 49 10.10 -10.03 -8.01
N GLN A 50 8.91 -10.49 -8.43
CA GLN A 50 8.22 -11.60 -7.78
C GLN A 50 9.00 -12.91 -7.89
N LYS A 51 9.52 -13.24 -9.08
CA LYS A 51 10.37 -14.43 -9.28
C LYS A 51 11.59 -14.39 -8.37
N ILE A 52 12.31 -13.27 -8.32
CA ILE A 52 13.47 -13.08 -7.44
C ILE A 52 13.09 -13.29 -5.97
N ALA A 53 12.00 -12.68 -5.51
CA ALA A 53 11.53 -12.83 -4.13
C ALA A 53 11.20 -14.30 -3.80
N SER A 54 10.55 -15.02 -4.74
CA SER A 54 10.21 -16.43 -4.57
C SER A 54 11.45 -17.33 -4.47
N SER A 55 12.44 -17.14 -5.35
CA SER A 55 13.68 -17.91 -5.35
C SER A 55 14.51 -17.68 -4.09
N LEU A 56 14.44 -16.50 -3.50
CA LEU A 56 15.18 -16.16 -2.29
C LEU A 56 14.49 -16.58 -0.99
N SER A 57 13.22 -17.00 -1.03
CA SER A 57 12.39 -17.27 0.17
C SER A 57 13.05 -18.18 1.21
N HIS A 58 13.81 -19.20 0.78
CA HIS A 58 14.53 -20.11 1.67
C HIS A 58 15.65 -19.44 2.49
N PHE A 59 16.21 -18.32 2.02
CA PHE A 59 17.24 -17.55 2.73
C PHE A 59 16.65 -16.46 3.64
N ALA A 60 15.33 -16.39 3.82
CA ALA A 60 14.69 -15.31 4.57
C ALA A 60 15.15 -15.23 6.03
N ASN A 61 15.46 -16.38 6.64
CA ASN A 61 15.91 -16.49 8.03
C ASN A 61 17.44 -16.40 8.17
N ASP A 62 18.20 -16.50 7.08
CA ASP A 62 19.65 -16.42 7.10
C ASP A 62 20.10 -14.95 7.14
N LYS A 63 20.69 -14.56 8.28
CA LYS A 63 21.22 -13.21 8.51
C LYS A 63 22.59 -12.99 7.86
N SER A 64 23.33 -14.06 7.58
CA SER A 64 24.65 -14.01 6.95
C SER A 64 24.55 -13.79 5.43
N PHE A 65 23.40 -14.13 4.84
CA PHE A 65 23.13 -13.91 3.43
C PHE A 65 23.21 -12.41 3.07
N ARG A 66 24.19 -12.07 2.23
CA ARG A 66 24.47 -10.71 1.77
C ARG A 66 23.67 -10.43 0.50
N LEU A 67 22.83 -9.41 0.56
CA LEU A 67 22.00 -8.97 -0.56
C LEU A 67 22.80 -7.96 -1.41
N GLY A 68 23.05 -8.32 -2.67
CA GLY A 68 23.69 -7.44 -3.65
C GLY A 68 22.72 -6.48 -4.35
N ARG A 69 23.25 -5.65 -5.26
CA ARG A 69 22.48 -4.68 -6.04
C ARG A 69 22.80 -4.84 -7.55
N ASN A 70 22.05 -5.72 -8.24
CA ASN A 70 22.26 -6.03 -9.67
C ASN A 70 21.02 -5.65 -10.50
N GLY A 71 20.73 -4.35 -10.66
CA GLY A 71 19.52 -3.87 -11.35
C GLY A 71 18.21 -3.95 -10.50
N TYR A 72 18.26 -4.67 -9.38
CA TYR A 72 17.22 -4.73 -8.37
C TYR A 72 17.78 -4.45 -6.97
N SER A 73 17.03 -3.74 -6.14
CA SER A 73 17.29 -3.58 -4.71
C SER A 73 16.53 -4.65 -3.95
N ILE A 74 17.26 -5.53 -3.26
CA ILE A 74 16.69 -6.61 -2.47
C ILE A 74 16.92 -6.29 -1.00
N LYS A 75 15.86 -6.27 -0.21
CA LYS A 75 15.90 -5.98 1.23
C LYS A 75 15.09 -7.02 2.00
N ARG A 76 15.50 -7.34 3.23
CA ARG A 76 14.64 -8.10 4.15
C ARG A 76 13.48 -7.23 4.60
N ALA A 77 12.28 -7.80 4.60
CA ALA A 77 11.10 -7.15 5.16
C ALA A 77 11.31 -6.92 6.67
N LYS A 78 10.92 -5.74 7.16
CA LYS A 78 11.02 -5.35 8.57
C LYS A 78 9.67 -4.84 9.06
N GLY A 79 9.33 -5.15 10.31
CA GLY A 79 8.11 -4.67 10.97
C GLY A 79 7.13 -5.78 11.32
N LYS A 80 6.09 -5.44 12.09
CA LYS A 80 5.03 -6.40 12.46
C LYS A 80 4.19 -6.74 11.24
N GLY A 81 4.09 -8.04 10.92
CA GLY A 81 3.29 -8.55 9.79
C GLY A 81 4.01 -8.56 8.43
N ALA A 82 5.27 -8.14 8.38
CA ALA A 82 6.07 -8.18 7.15
C ALA A 82 7.12 -9.30 7.24
N SER A 83 7.12 -10.23 6.29
CA SER A 83 8.06 -11.36 6.23
C SER A 83 8.64 -11.53 4.83
N GLY A 84 9.83 -12.16 4.75
CA GLY A 84 10.51 -12.45 3.49
C GLY A 84 11.34 -11.29 2.92
N PHE A 85 11.42 -11.23 1.60
CA PHE A 85 12.21 -10.24 0.86
C PHE A 85 11.33 -9.26 0.10
N VAL A 86 11.72 -7.99 0.14
CA VAL A 86 11.19 -6.91 -0.69
C VAL A 86 12.16 -6.67 -1.83
N VAL A 87 11.68 -6.82 -3.06
CA VAL A 87 12.45 -6.63 -4.29
C VAL A 87 11.87 -5.47 -5.07
N THR A 88 12.70 -4.46 -5.35
CA THR A 88 12.29 -3.28 -6.15
C THR A 88 13.27 -3.09 -7.31
N LYS A 89 12.76 -2.80 -8.50
CA LYS A 89 13.61 -2.45 -9.65
C LYS A 89 14.35 -1.14 -9.34
N ILE A 90 15.63 -1.10 -9.68
CA ILE A 90 16.40 0.14 -9.61
C ILE A 90 16.12 0.87 -10.92
N THR A 91 15.36 1.96 -10.81
CA THR A 91 15.21 2.95 -11.88
C THR A 91 16.47 3.81 -11.95
#